data_AF-A0A6M3L9L0-F1
#
_entry.id   AF-A0A6M3L9L0-F1
#
_cell.length_a   1.000
_cell.length_b   1.000
_cell.length_c   1.000
_cell.angle_alpha   90.00
_cell.angle_beta   90.00
_cell.angle_gamma   90.00
#
_symmetry.space_group_name_H-M   'P 1'
#
loop_
_entity.id
_entity.type
_entity.pdbx_description
1 polymer ?
#
loop_
_entity_poly.entity_id
_entity_poly.type
_entity_poly.pdbx_seq_one_letter_code
_entity_poly.pdbx_strand_id
1 'polypeptide(L)' 'MLDMKYFVLKPRSKGVGDRFAAASRKAMRAYANHIRRVDEQMANELIAWAQKESDKEFEMKALQSIGRKKS' A
#
# COMPACT_ATOMS: atom_id res chain seq x y z
N MET A 1 -13.15 -20.75 -10.91
CA MET A 1 -13.83 -19.54 -10.43
C MET A 1 -13.13 -19.11 -9.15
N LEU A 2 -12.58 -17.89 -9.10
CA LEU A 2 -11.88 -17.37 -7.91
C LEU A 2 -12.86 -16.51 -7.13
N ASP A 3 -13.29 -17.00 -5.98
CA ASP A 3 -14.16 -16.26 -5.06
C ASP A 3 -13.32 -15.62 -3.96
N MET A 4 -13.31 -14.30 -3.92
CA MET A 4 -12.43 -13.53 -3.04
C MET A 4 -13.08 -13.39 -1.65
N LYS A 5 -12.78 -14.33 -0.75
CA LYS A 5 -13.43 -14.41 0.58
C LYS A 5 -12.85 -13.43 1.62
N TYR A 6 -11.59 -13.03 1.50
CA TYR A 6 -10.92 -12.10 2.41
C TYR A 6 -9.87 -11.26 1.67
N PHE A 7 -9.96 -9.94 1.76
CA PHE A 7 -8.92 -9.04 1.28
C PHE A 7 -7.82 -8.94 2.35
N VAL A 8 -6.87 -9.88 2.34
CA VAL A 8 -5.71 -9.78 3.25
C VAL A 8 -4.82 -8.65 2.75
N LEU A 9 -4.93 -7.49 3.39
CA LEU A 9 -3.96 -6.43 3.25
C LEU A 9 -2.60 -7.00 3.64
N LYS A 10 -1.66 -7.05 2.70
CA LYS A 10 -0.27 -7.27 3.08
C LYS A 10 0.16 -6.00 3.82
N PRO A 11 0.25 -6.00 5.16
CA PRO A 11 0.33 -4.76 5.92
C PRO A 11 1.74 -4.17 5.91
N ARG A 12 2.72 -4.90 5.34
CA ARG A 12 4.11 -4.49 5.24
C ARG A 12 4.74 -5.04 3.97
N SER A 13 5.41 -4.17 3.23
CA SER A 13 6.34 -4.58 2.18
C SER A 13 7.48 -5.41 2.78
N LYS A 14 7.81 -6.57 2.21
CA LYS A 14 8.97 -7.38 2.69
C LYS A 14 10.32 -6.83 2.21
N GLY A 15 10.29 -5.86 1.31
CA GLY A 15 11.46 -5.20 0.75
C GLY A 15 11.05 -4.10 -0.22
N VAL A 16 12.04 -3.44 -0.81
CA VAL A 16 11.83 -2.44 -1.86
C VAL A 16 11.26 -3.10 -3.11
N GLY A 17 10.16 -2.58 -3.66
CA GLY A 17 9.57 -3.09 -4.90
C GLY A 17 8.68 -4.34 -4.76
N ASP A 18 8.16 -4.63 -3.57
CA ASP A 18 7.24 -5.75 -3.34
C ASP A 18 5.94 -5.57 -4.16
N ARG A 19 5.81 -6.36 -5.23
CA ARG A 19 4.68 -6.28 -6.18
C ARG A 19 3.33 -6.52 -5.51
N PHE A 20 3.29 -7.35 -4.45
CA PHE A 20 2.07 -7.61 -3.72
C PHE A 20 1.67 -6.40 -2.86
N ALA A 21 2.63 -5.74 -2.21
CA ALA A 21 2.36 -4.51 -1.47
C ALA A 21 1.85 -3.40 -2.39
N ALA A 22 2.45 -3.24 -3.58
CA ALA A 22 1.99 -2.29 -4.59
C ALA A 22 0.55 -2.59 -5.06
N ALA A 23 0.24 -3.86 -5.32
CA ALA A 23 -1.10 -4.30 -5.70
C ALA A 23 -2.12 -4.02 -4.59
N SER A 24 -1.80 -4.32 -3.33
CA SER A 24 -2.68 -4.05 -2.18
C SER A 24 -2.99 -2.56 -2.04
N ARG A 25 -1.99 -1.67 -2.16
CA ARG A 25 -2.22 -0.21 -2.09
C ARG A 25 -3.10 0.29 -3.24
N LYS A 26 -2.88 -0.22 -4.46
CA LYS A 26 -3.70 0.12 -5.62
C LYS A 26 -5.16 -0.32 -5.43
N ALA A 27 -5.37 -1.53 -4.94
CA ALA A 27 -6.71 -2.05 -4.67
C ALA A 27 -7.43 -1.24 -3.58
N MET A 28 -6.72 -0.87 -2.50
CA MET A 28 -7.32 -0.06 -1.43
C MET A 28 -7.74 1.33 -1.90
N ARG A 29 -6.92 1.99 -2.73
CA ARG A 29 -7.30 3.27 -3.35
C ARG A 29 -8.53 3.12 -4.24
N ALA A 30 -8.62 2.04 -5.02
CA ALA A 30 -9.78 1.78 -5.87
C ALA A 30 -11.05 1.54 -5.03
N TYR A 31 -10.94 0.74 -3.97
CA TYR A 31 -12.07 0.47 -3.08
C TYR A 31 -12.53 1.72 -2.33
N ALA A 32 -11.59 2.50 -1.79
CA ALA A 32 -11.89 3.79 -1.15
C ALA A 32 -12.66 4.73 -2.09
N ASN A 33 -12.24 4.84 -3.35
CA ASN A 33 -12.94 5.66 -4.34
C ASN A 33 -14.36 5.14 -4.63
N HIS A 34 -14.55 3.81 -4.64
CA HIS A 34 -15.85 3.20 -4.85
C HIS A 34 -16.82 3.48 -3.68
N ILE A 35 -16.34 3.38 -2.44
CA ILE A 35 -17.19 3.57 -1.25
C ILE A 35 -17.33 5.02 -0.79
N ARG A 36 -16.55 5.96 -1.34
CA ARG A 36 -16.51 7.36 -0.86
C ARG A 36 -17.88 8.04 -0.73
N ARG A 37 -18.83 7.73 -1.62
CA ARG A 37 -20.18 8.31 -1.58
C ARG A 37 -21.10 7.67 -0.53
N VAL A 38 -20.72 6.50 -0.04
CA VAL A 38 -21.45 5.73 0.99
C VAL A 38 -20.84 5.98 2.36
N ASP A 39 -19.51 5.98 2.44
CA ASP A 39 -18.74 6.19 3.66
C ASP A 39 -17.45 6.95 3.34
N GLU A 40 -17.52 8.28 3.46
CA GLU A 40 -16.40 9.17 3.19
C GLU A 40 -15.28 9.00 4.21
N GLN A 41 -15.63 8.78 5.48
CA GLN A 41 -14.65 8.61 6.55
C GLN A 41 -13.80 7.37 6.30
N MET A 42 -14.43 6.22 6.06
CA MET A 42 -13.72 4.98 5.76
C MET A 42 -12.88 5.11 4.48
N ALA A 43 -13.39 5.78 3.44
CA ALA A 43 -12.61 6.06 2.23
C ALA A 43 -11.33 6.85 2.53
N ASN A 44 -11.41 7.87 3.38
CA ASN A 44 -10.25 8.67 3.78
C ASN A 44 -9.23 7.86 4.59
N GLU A 45 -9.70 7.03 5.52
CA GLU A 45 -8.84 6.13 6.32
C GLU A 45 -8.07 5.14 5.43
N LEU A 46 -8.74 4.54 4.44
CA LEU A 46 -8.12 3.61 3.48
C LEU A 46 -7.08 4.29 2.60
N ILE A 47 -7.33 5.52 2.16
CA ILE A 47 -6.38 6.31 1.38
C ILE A 47 -5.17 6.68 2.22
N ALA A 48 -5.39 7.14 3.46
CA ALA A 48 -4.32 7.47 4.39
C ALA A 48 -3.43 6.24 4.68
N TRP A 49 -4.05 5.08 4.89
CA TRP A 49 -3.32 3.83 5.05
C TRP A 49 -2.46 3.50 3.81
N ALA A 50 -3.04 3.57 2.60
CA ALA A 50 -2.33 3.28 1.37
C ALA A 50 -1.18 4.28 1.11
N GLN A 51 -1.33 5.53 1.54
CA GLN A 51 -0.27 6.53 1.45
C GLN A 51 0.87 6.21 2.41
N LYS A 52 0.56 5.95 3.69
CA LYS A 52 1.55 5.58 4.71
C LYS A 52 2.40 4.38 4.30
N GLU A 53 1.79 3.36 3.68
CA GLU A 53 2.52 2.20 3.16
C GLU A 53 3.38 2.52 1.92
N SER A 54 3.03 3.54 1.14
CA SER A 54 3.87 4.02 0.03
C SER A 54 5.10 4.76 0.55
N ASP A 55 4.91 5.60 1.57
CA ASP A 55 5.99 6.42 2.16
C ASP A 55 7.04 5.53 2.83
N LYS A 56 6.62 4.51 3.58
CA LYS A 56 7.53 3.50 4.14
C LYS A 56 8.38 2.82 3.06
N GLU A 57 7.79 2.50 1.91
CA GLU A 57 8.54 1.89 0.81
C GLU A 57 9.56 2.88 0.22
N PHE A 58 9.21 4.16 0.13
CA PHE A 58 10.12 5.21 -0.30
C PHE A 58 11.29 5.40 0.68
N GLU A 59 11.03 5.42 1.98
CA GLU A 59 12.07 5.47 3.02
C GLU A 59 13.02 4.27 2.93
N MET A 60 12.48 3.05 2.77
CA MET A 60 13.30 1.86 2.56
C MET A 60 14.17 1.96 1.30
N LYS A 61 13.63 2.50 0.19
CA LYS A 61 14.41 2.78 -1.04
C LYS A 61 15.54 3.76 -0.78
N ALA A 62 15.24 4.86 -0.08
CA ALA A 62 16.23 5.88 0.25
C ALA A 62 17.37 5.30 1.10
N LEU A 63 17.05 4.54 2.15
CA LEU A 63 18.05 3.87 3.00
C LEU A 63 18.93 2.89 2.21
N GLN A 64 18.36 2.07 1.31
CA GLN A 64 19.15 1.17 0.46
C GLN A 64 20.08 1.93 -0.51
N SER A 65 19.64 3.08 -1.02
CA SER A 65 20.45 3.90 -1.94
C SER A 65 21.66 4.54 -1.25
N ILE A 66 21.53 4.89 0.04
CA ILE A 66 22.62 5.45 0.86
C ILE A 66 23.63 4.35 1.22
N GLY A 67 23.16 3.16 1.57
CA GLY A 67 24.03 2.01 1.88
C GLY A 67 24.90 1.57 0.70
N ARG A 68 24.40 1.65 -0.53
CA ARG A 68 25.17 1.32 -1.75
C ARG A 68 26.26 2.32 -2.14
N LYS A 69 26.25 3.55 -1.59
CA LYS A 69 27.27 4.57 -1.91
C LYS A 69 28.54 4.48 -1.04
N LYS A 70 28.54 3.61 -0.01
CA LYS A 70 29.66 3.44 0.95
C LYS A 70 30.49 2.17 0.72
N SER A 71 30.21 1.41 -0.34
CA SER A 71 30.91 0.17 -0.73
C SER A 71 31.72 0.37 -1.99
#